data_AF-A0AAW6ULF1-F1
#
_entry.id   AF-A0AAW6ULF1-F1
#
_cell.length_a   1.000
_cell.length_b   1.000
_cell.length_c   1.000
_cell.angle_alpha   90.00
_cell.angle_beta   90.00
_cell.angle_gamma   90.00
#
_symmetry.space_group_name_H-M   'P 1'
#
loop_
_entity.id
_entity.type
_entity.pdbx_description
1 polymer ?
#
loop_
_entity_poly.entity_id
_entity_poly.type
_entity_poly.pdbx_seq_one_letter_code
_entity_poly.pdbx_strand_id
1 'polypeptide(L)'
;QVAHMDGEFVLTTTHGELRADKLLVATGRTPNTRSLALEAAGVAVNAQGAIVIDKGMRTSSPNIYAAGDCTDQPQFVYVAAAAGTRAAINMTGGDAALDLTAMPAVVFTDPQVATVGYSEAEAHHDGIE
;
A
#
# COMPACT_ATOMS: atom_id res chain seq x y z
N GLN A 1 12.87 -14.11 -19.75
CA GLN A 1 14.20 -14.32 -19.14
C GLN A 1 14.93 -13.00 -19.12
N VAL A 2 15.74 -12.71 -18.10
CA VAL A 2 16.61 -11.52 -18.06
C VAL A 2 18.06 -12.00 -17.98
N ALA A 3 18.92 -11.47 -18.85
CA ALA A 3 20.36 -11.69 -18.85
C ALA A 3 21.09 -10.34 -18.87
N HIS A 4 22.37 -10.35 -18.52
CA HIS A 4 23.25 -9.19 -18.65
C HIS A 4 24.53 -9.63 -19.36
N MET A 5 24.75 -9.13 -20.57
CA MET A 5 25.83 -9.54 -21.48
C MET A 5 26.46 -8.29 -22.10
N ASP A 6 27.78 -8.26 -22.25
CA ASP A 6 28.52 -7.18 -22.91
C ASP A 6 28.21 -5.75 -22.41
N GLY A 7 27.77 -5.62 -21.15
CA GLY A 7 27.46 -4.32 -20.53
C GLY A 7 26.00 -3.87 -20.67
N GLU A 8 25.12 -4.69 -21.26
CA GLU A 8 23.70 -4.40 -21.43
C GLU A 8 22.80 -5.50 -20.84
N PHE A 9 21.58 -5.12 -20.46
CA PHE A 9 20.50 -6.05 -20.16
C PHE A 9 19.88 -6.58 -21.45
N VAL A 10 19.60 -7.89 -21.49
CA VAL A 10 18.89 -8.57 -22.57
C VAL A 10 17.65 -9.24 -21.98
N LEU A 11 16.45 -8.86 -22.46
CA LEU A 11 15.17 -9.36 -21.98
C LEU A 11 14.48 -10.17 -23.06
N THR A 12 14.20 -11.44 -22.79
CA THR A 12 13.30 -12.26 -23.62
C THR A 12 11.85 -11.99 -23.21
N THR A 13 11.07 -11.40 -24.12
CA THR A 13 9.66 -11.04 -23.90
C THR A 13 8.75 -11.74 -24.91
N THR A 14 7.43 -11.60 -24.74
CA THR A 14 6.44 -12.09 -25.72
C THR A 14 6.48 -11.35 -27.06
N HIS A 15 7.17 -10.21 -27.12
CA HIS A 15 7.35 -9.39 -28.33
C HIS A 15 8.76 -9.53 -28.93
N GLY A 16 9.53 -10.52 -28.48
CA GLY A 16 10.92 -10.73 -28.88
C GLY A 16 11.93 -10.24 -27.85
N GLU A 17 13.16 -10.03 -28.30
CA GLU A 17 14.29 -9.60 -27.47
C GLU A 17 14.32 -8.07 -27.34
N LEU A 18 14.52 -7.57 -26.12
CA LEU A 18 14.75 -6.14 -25.83
C LEU A 18 16.12 -5.96 -25.17
N ARG A 19 16.84 -4.89 -25.54
CA ARG A 19 18.15 -4.54 -25.00
C ARG A 19 18.15 -3.14 -24.36
N ALA A 20 18.86 -2.96 -23.25
CA ALA A 20 18.94 -1.67 -22.53
C ALA A 20 20.17 -1.58 -21.61
N ASP A 21 20.69 -0.37 -21.36
CA ASP A 21 21.83 -0.15 -20.45
C ASP A 21 21.49 -0.41 -18.97
N LYS A 22 20.22 -0.17 -18.61
CA LYS A 22 19.69 -0.31 -17.26
C LYS A 22 18.28 -0.87 -17.31
N LEU A 23 17.95 -1.65 -16.28
CA LEU A 23 16.62 -2.22 -16.07
C LEU A 23 16.05 -1.73 -14.74
N LEU A 24 14.94 -1.00 -14.79
CA LEU A 24 14.15 -0.61 -13.62
C LEU A 24 13.03 -1.63 -13.40
N VAL A 25 12.95 -2.21 -12.21
CA VAL A 25 11.85 -3.08 -11.79
C VAL A 25 10.98 -2.33 -10.78
N ALA A 26 9.78 -1.92 -11.21
CA ALA A 26 8.85 -1.12 -10.42
C ALA A 26 7.45 -1.80 -10.36
N THR A 27 7.41 -3.07 -9.98
CA THR A 27 6.20 -3.93 -10.03
C THR A 27 5.35 -3.91 -8.75
N GLY A 28 5.43 -2.83 -7.98
CA GLY A 28 4.74 -2.68 -6.69
C GLY A 28 5.64 -2.90 -5.47
N ARG A 29 5.02 -2.94 -4.29
CA ARG A 29 5.69 -3.01 -2.97
C ARG A 29 5.06 -4.10 -2.11
N THR A 30 5.84 -4.68 -1.20
CA THR A 30 5.37 -5.66 -0.20
C THR A 30 5.51 -5.11 1.21
N PRO A 31 4.57 -5.38 2.13
CA PRO A 31 4.65 -4.92 3.51
C PRO A 31 5.83 -5.59 4.25
N ASN A 32 6.54 -4.81 5.07
CA ASN A 32 7.71 -5.25 5.82
C ASN A 32 7.33 -5.95 7.14
N THR A 33 6.65 -7.10 7.06
CA THR A 33 6.06 -7.78 8.24
C THR A 33 6.71 -9.12 8.60
N ARG A 34 7.39 -9.77 7.64
CA ARG A 34 7.93 -11.13 7.79
C ARG A 34 8.91 -11.29 8.95
N SER A 35 9.69 -10.25 9.24
CA SER A 35 10.73 -10.28 10.27
C SER A 35 10.23 -9.82 11.66
N LEU A 36 8.93 -9.56 11.83
CA LEU A 36 8.38 -8.96 13.05
C LEU A 36 7.83 -9.98 14.06
N ALA A 37 7.85 -11.28 13.74
CA ALA A 37 7.31 -12.34 14.61
C ALA A 37 5.86 -12.07 15.11
N LEU A 38 5.01 -11.52 14.23
CA LEU A 38 3.66 -11.03 14.56
C LEU A 38 2.75 -12.08 15.21
N GLU A 39 2.91 -13.35 14.82
CA GLU A 39 2.17 -14.48 15.40
C GLU A 39 2.40 -14.59 16.92
N ALA A 40 3.64 -14.37 17.39
CA ALA A 40 3.97 -14.41 18.81
C ALA A 40 3.27 -13.31 19.62
N ALA A 41 2.81 -12.24 18.96
CA ALA A 41 2.08 -11.13 19.56
C ALA A 41 0.57 -11.17 19.28
N GLY A 42 0.07 -12.22 18.60
CA GLY A 42 -1.34 -12.36 18.23
C GLY A 42 -1.82 -11.36 17.17
N VAL A 43 -0.93 -10.88 16.29
CA VAL A 43 -1.25 -9.91 15.24
C VAL A 43 -1.48 -10.62 13.90
N ALA A 44 -2.71 -10.54 13.39
CA ALA A 44 -3.12 -11.13 12.13
C ALA A 44 -2.63 -10.33 10.92
N VAL A 45 -2.33 -11.05 9.84
CA VAL A 45 -1.99 -10.48 8.52
C VAL A 45 -2.92 -11.05 7.44
N ASN A 46 -3.13 -10.30 6.37
CA ASN A 46 -3.87 -10.77 5.20
C ASN A 46 -3.00 -11.65 4.28
N ALA A 47 -3.56 -12.11 3.16
CA ALA A 47 -2.87 -12.99 2.21
C ALA A 47 -1.60 -12.37 1.58
N GLN A 48 -1.51 -11.04 1.54
CA GLN A 48 -0.36 -10.28 1.03
C GLN A 48 0.70 -10.01 2.12
N GLY A 49 0.41 -10.41 3.37
CA GLY A 49 1.26 -10.19 4.53
C GLY A 49 1.10 -8.80 5.17
N ALA A 50 0.07 -8.03 4.81
CA ALA A 50 -0.20 -6.74 5.44
C ALA A 50 -0.94 -6.93 6.78
N ILE A 51 -0.62 -6.12 7.78
CA ILE A 51 -1.27 -6.17 9.09
C ILE A 51 -2.72 -5.73 8.95
N VAL A 52 -3.65 -6.58 9.38
CA VAL A 52 -5.09 -6.28 9.36
C VAL A 52 -5.41 -5.29 10.46
N ILE A 53 -6.11 -4.21 10.12
CA ILE A 53 -6.51 -3.16 11.06
C ILE A 53 -7.97 -2.73 10.89
N ASP A 54 -8.55 -2.16 11.95
CA ASP A 54 -9.80 -1.41 11.87
C ASP A 54 -9.58 0.06 11.43
N LYS A 55 -10.67 0.85 11.33
CA LYS A 55 -10.59 2.29 11.00
C LYS A 55 -9.83 3.12 12.05
N GLY A 56 -9.61 2.59 13.25
CA GLY A 56 -8.85 3.20 14.34
C GLY A 56 -7.42 2.68 14.44
N MET A 57 -6.91 1.98 13.41
CA MET A 57 -5.56 1.42 13.33
C MET A 57 -5.28 0.30 14.36
N ARG A 58 -6.33 -0.27 14.97
CA ARG A 58 -6.21 -1.37 15.94
C ARG A 58 -6.00 -2.68 15.19
N THR A 59 -5.03 -3.48 15.64
CA THR A 59 -4.82 -4.84 15.12
C THR A 59 -5.72 -5.86 15.83
N SER A 60 -5.56 -7.15 15.52
CA SER A 60 -6.19 -8.24 16.30
C SER A 60 -5.67 -8.34 17.74
N SER A 61 -4.56 -7.68 18.08
CA SER A 61 -4.05 -7.58 19.44
C SER A 61 -4.39 -6.19 20.01
N PRO A 62 -5.12 -6.09 21.15
CA PRO A 62 -5.68 -4.82 21.62
C PRO A 62 -4.63 -3.78 22.02
N ASN A 63 -3.39 -4.20 22.29
CA ASN A 63 -2.29 -3.33 22.69
C ASN A 63 -1.33 -3.00 21.54
N ILE A 64 -1.64 -3.45 20.32
CA ILE A 64 -0.77 -3.26 19.14
C ILE A 64 -1.58 -2.58 18.04
N TYR A 65 -1.00 -1.51 17.51
CA TYR A 65 -1.54 -0.72 16.41
C TYR A 65 -0.60 -0.82 15.21
N ALA A 66 -1.14 -0.61 14.01
CA ALA A 66 -0.35 -0.51 12.79
C ALA A 66 -0.89 0.62 11.89
N ALA A 67 0.01 1.26 11.14
CA ALA A 67 -0.33 2.39 10.28
C ALA A 67 0.61 2.46 9.07
N GLY A 68 0.09 2.91 7.93
CA GLY A 68 0.86 3.10 6.69
C GLY A 68 1.12 1.80 5.93
N ASP A 69 2.16 1.79 5.11
CA ASP A 69 2.44 0.75 4.10
C ASP A 69 2.59 -0.69 4.61
N CYS A 70 2.69 -0.93 5.93
CA CYS A 70 2.66 -2.28 6.49
C CYS A 70 1.24 -2.85 6.63
N THR A 71 0.21 -2.01 6.41
CA THR A 71 -1.22 -2.33 6.44
C THR A 71 -1.79 -2.39 5.01
N ASP A 72 -3.09 -2.62 4.89
CA ASP A 72 -3.83 -2.59 3.62
C ASP A 72 -4.33 -1.19 3.22
N GLN A 73 -3.94 -0.15 3.95
CA GLN A 73 -4.24 1.24 3.61
C GLN A 73 -3.54 1.70 2.31
N PRO A 74 -4.08 2.72 1.61
CA PRO A 74 -3.42 3.33 0.46
C PRO A 74 -1.99 3.81 0.78
N GLN A 75 -1.03 3.50 -0.11
CA GLN A 75 0.41 3.74 0.08
C GLN A 75 0.82 5.18 -0.24
N PHE A 76 0.33 6.12 0.57
CA PHE A 76 0.66 7.53 0.47
C PHE A 76 1.14 8.08 1.81
N VAL A 77 2.14 8.95 1.78
CA VAL A 77 2.73 9.52 3.00
C VAL A 77 1.71 10.28 3.85
N TYR A 78 0.76 10.98 3.23
CA TYR A 78 -0.30 11.70 3.96
C TYR A 78 -1.32 10.75 4.60
N VAL A 79 -1.56 9.58 4.01
CA VAL A 79 -2.38 8.52 4.61
C VAL A 79 -1.66 7.91 5.81
N ALA A 80 -0.39 7.54 5.64
CA ALA A 80 0.44 6.99 6.72
C ALA A 80 0.55 7.96 7.92
N ALA A 81 0.75 9.26 7.67
CA ALA A 81 0.80 10.27 8.71
C ALA A 81 -0.55 10.46 9.43
N ALA A 82 -1.65 10.51 8.68
CA ALA A 82 -3.00 10.65 9.24
C ALA A 82 -3.41 9.43 10.07
N ALA A 83 -3.03 8.22 9.63
CA ALA A 83 -3.21 6.96 10.33
C ALA A 83 -2.36 6.91 11.61
N GLY A 84 -1.07 7.23 11.53
CA GLY A 84 -0.17 7.25 12.68
C GLY A 84 -0.62 8.22 13.78
N THR A 85 -1.10 9.41 13.40
CA THR A 85 -1.68 10.38 14.34
C THR A 85 -2.86 9.81 15.12
N ARG A 86 -3.78 9.13 14.43
CA ARG A 86 -4.98 8.53 15.04
C ARG A 86 -4.66 7.28 15.85
N ALA A 87 -3.72 6.46 15.40
CA ALA A 87 -3.21 5.34 16.18
C ALA A 87 -2.65 5.82 17.52
N ALA A 88 -1.88 6.92 17.52
CA ALA A 88 -1.35 7.51 18.75
C ALA A 88 -2.46 8.00 19.69
N ILE A 89 -3.48 8.69 19.18
CA ILE A 89 -4.67 9.10 19.97
C ILE A 89 -5.29 7.87 20.66
N ASN A 90 -5.52 6.80 19.90
CA ASN A 90 -6.16 5.59 20.40
C ASN A 90 -5.29 4.82 21.40
N MET A 91 -3.97 4.76 21.18
CA MET A 91 -3.01 4.20 22.15
C MET A 91 -3.03 4.93 23.50
N THR A 92 -3.41 6.21 23.51
CA THR A 92 -3.52 7.03 24.72
C THR A 92 -4.93 7.15 25.30
N GLY A 93 -5.86 6.26 24.88
CA GLY A 93 -7.22 6.19 25.42
C GLY A 93 -8.23 7.12 24.74
N GLY A 94 -7.87 7.74 23.62
CA GLY A 94 -8.83 8.43 22.76
C GLY A 94 -9.64 7.48 21.87
N ASP A 95 -10.56 8.05 21.09
CA ASP A 95 -11.31 7.32 20.09
C ASP A 95 -11.38 8.10 18.77
N ALA A 96 -10.51 7.73 17.84
CA ALA A 96 -10.35 8.37 16.54
C ALA A 96 -10.37 7.34 15.42
N ALA A 97 -11.01 7.69 14.31
CA ALA A 97 -11.09 6.89 13.10
C ALA A 97 -10.54 7.65 11.88
N LEU A 98 -9.92 6.94 10.95
CA LEU A 98 -9.46 7.48 9.68
C LEU A 98 -10.59 7.46 8.65
N ASP A 99 -10.84 8.62 8.05
CA ASP A 99 -11.77 8.81 6.94
C ASP A 99 -10.97 9.11 5.67
N LEU A 100 -11.18 8.30 4.64
CA LEU A 100 -10.52 8.39 3.33
C LEU A 100 -11.52 8.67 2.19
N THR A 101 -12.77 9.01 2.51
CA THR A 101 -13.84 9.21 1.51
C THR A 101 -13.48 10.29 0.47
N ALA A 102 -12.73 11.31 0.87
CA ALA A 102 -12.25 12.39 0.00
C ALA A 102 -10.71 12.38 -0.15
N MET A 103 -10.08 11.21 -0.11
CA MET A 103 -8.63 11.08 -0.30
C MET A 103 -8.25 11.38 -1.75
N PRO A 104 -7.42 12.41 -2.03
CA PRO A 104 -6.86 12.63 -3.36
C PRO A 104 -5.73 11.63 -3.63
N ALA A 105 -5.44 11.35 -4.89
CA ALA A 105 -4.23 10.67 -5.35
C ALA A 105 -3.63 11.41 -6.57
N VAL A 106 -2.30 11.44 -6.68
CA VAL A 106 -1.59 12.13 -7.77
C VAL A 106 -0.46 11.26 -8.31
N VAL A 107 -0.38 11.12 -9.64
CA VAL A 107 0.75 10.55 -10.36
C VAL A 107 1.48 11.67 -11.09
N PHE A 108 2.78 11.83 -10.80
CA PHE A 108 3.62 12.94 -11.27
C PHE A 108 4.23 12.71 -12.67
N THR A 109 3.40 12.31 -13.63
CA THR A 109 3.76 12.31 -15.06
C THR A 109 3.53 13.69 -15.69
N ASP A 110 3.83 13.82 -16.97
CA ASP A 110 3.49 15.00 -17.79
C ASP A 110 2.68 14.56 -19.03
N PRO A 111 1.35 14.82 -19.09
CA PRO A 111 0.54 15.49 -18.08
C PRO A 111 0.35 14.64 -16.80
N GLN A 112 0.00 15.30 -15.70
CA GLN A 112 -0.30 14.64 -14.41
C GLN A 112 -1.63 13.89 -14.47
N VAL A 113 -1.75 12.86 -13.62
CA VAL A 113 -3.02 12.17 -13.33
C VAL A 113 -3.41 12.46 -11.90
N ALA A 114 -4.67 12.83 -11.66
CA ALA A 114 -5.22 13.03 -10.32
C ALA A 114 -6.61 12.42 -10.21
N THR A 115 -6.92 11.83 -9.05
CA THR A 115 -8.23 11.27 -8.72
C THR A 115 -8.64 11.61 -7.29
N VAL A 116 -9.94 11.59 -7.01
CA VAL A 116 -10.53 11.69 -5.67
C VAL A 116 -11.90 11.03 -5.68
N GLY A 117 -12.24 10.29 -4.62
CA GLY A 117 -13.51 9.58 -4.53
C GLY A 117 -13.64 8.45 -5.56
N TYR A 118 -14.87 8.24 -6.03
CA TYR A 118 -15.24 7.14 -6.91
C TYR A 118 -14.95 7.44 -8.39
N SER A 119 -14.44 6.44 -9.12
CA SER A 119 -14.69 6.30 -10.55
C SER A 119 -16.11 5.79 -10.81
N GLU A 120 -16.62 5.93 -12.04
CA GLU A 120 -17.94 5.39 -12.43
C GLU A 120 -18.03 3.87 -12.16
N ALA A 121 -16.96 3.12 -12.47
CA ALA A 121 -16.94 1.67 -12.27
C ALA A 121 -16.99 1.29 -10.77
N GLU A 122 -16.30 2.03 -9.91
CA GLU A 122 -16.33 1.80 -8.46
C GLU A 122 -17.69 2.20 -7.87
N ALA A 123 -18.29 3.31 -8.34
CA ALA A 123 -19.63 3.72 -7.91
C ALA A 123 -20.68 2.63 -8.24
N HIS A 124 -20.66 2.09 -9.47
CA HIS A 124 -21.54 0.99 -9.85
C HIS A 124 -21.27 -0.30 -9.06
N HIS A 125 -20.00 -0.60 -8.75
CA HIS A 125 -19.63 -1.73 -7.90
C HIS A 125 -20.27 -1.62 -6.51
N ASP A 126 -20.32 -0.40 -5.97
CA ASP A 126 -20.91 -0.09 -4.67
C ASP A 126 -22.44 0.15 -4.74
N GLY A 127 -23.06 0.00 -5.92
CA GLY A 127 -24.50 0.15 -6.12
C GLY A 127 -25.00 1.60 -6.07
N ILE A 128 -24.15 2.56 -6.44
CA ILE A 128 -24.47 3.98 -6.55
C ILE A 128 -24.82 4.29 -8.02
N GLU A 129 -26.00 4.90 -8.23
CA GLU A 129 -26.54 5.33 -9.54
C GLU A 129 -26.38 6.84 -9.76
#